data_AF-A0A8T6VI25-F1
#
_entry.id   AF-A0A8T6VI25-F1
#
_cell.length_a   1.000
_cell.length_b   1.000
_cell.length_c   1.000
_cell.angle_alpha   90.00
_cell.angle_beta   90.00
_cell.angle_gamma   90.00
#
_symmetry.space_group_name_H-M   'P 1'
#
loop_
_entity.id
_entity.type
_entity.pdbx_description
1 polymer ?
#
loop_
_entity_poly.entity_id
_entity_poly.type
_entity_poly.pdbx_seq_one_letter_code
_entity_poly.pdbx_strand_id
1 'polypeptide(L)'
;DETITSKMIFLCTGSKPIIPPIKGVDKVGYLTSDTVLKMNRLPESIAIVGGGYIAAEYGHFFSAMGSKVTIIGRNPQFLKQEEPEVSALAKKELEKHMTILTNHEVREAEKTSMDKKRLVAVNRENGEKAV
;
A
#
# COMPACT_ATOMS: atom_id res chain seq x y z
N ASP A 1 -36.50 -9.30 11.58
CA ASP A 1 -35.77 -8.33 12.42
C ASP A 1 -35.94 -8.67 13.88
N GLU A 2 -34.83 -8.73 14.61
CA GLU A 2 -34.81 -9.01 16.04
C GLU A 2 -34.25 -7.78 16.76
N THR A 3 -34.96 -7.28 17.76
CA THR A 3 -34.59 -6.08 18.51
C THR A 3 -33.90 -6.47 19.81
N ILE A 4 -32.66 -6.00 20.01
CA ILE A 4 -31.88 -6.24 21.22
C ILE A 4 -31.86 -4.97 22.08
N THR A 5 -32.18 -5.08 23.37
CA THR A 5 -32.17 -3.97 24.33
C THR A 5 -31.23 -4.26 25.51
N SER A 6 -30.55 -3.23 25.99
CA SER A 6 -29.66 -3.29 27.17
C SER A 6 -29.53 -1.90 27.77
N LYS A 7 -29.15 -1.81 29.05
CA LYS A 7 -28.77 -0.52 29.69
C LYS A 7 -27.54 0.11 29.04
N MET A 8 -26.66 -0.70 28.48
CA MET A 8 -25.44 -0.27 27.80
C MET A 8 -25.07 -1.26 26.69
N ILE A 9 -24.70 -0.75 25.52
CA ILE A 9 -24.24 -1.53 24.37
C ILE A 9 -22.89 -0.96 23.94
N PHE A 10 -21.87 -1.81 23.82
CA PHE A 10 -20.55 -1.45 23.30
C PHE A 10 -20.41 -1.93 21.85
N LEU A 11 -19.98 -1.03 20.96
CA LEU A 11 -19.67 -1.36 19.57
C LEU A 11 -18.16 -1.50 19.41
N CYS A 12 -17.67 -2.75 19.46
CA CYS A 12 -16.24 -3.08 19.39
C CYS A 12 -15.89 -3.81 18.08
N THR A 13 -16.36 -3.29 16.94
CA THR A 13 -16.28 -3.98 15.64
C THR A 13 -14.92 -3.92 14.95
N GLY A 14 -13.96 -3.18 15.51
CA GLY A 14 -12.61 -3.02 14.95
C GLY A 14 -12.60 -2.24 13.64
N SER A 15 -11.56 -2.45 12.82
CA SER A 15 -11.38 -1.82 11.51
C SER A 15 -11.12 -2.86 10.42
N LYS A 16 -11.19 -2.44 9.16
CA LYS A 16 -10.84 -3.25 7.98
C LYS A 16 -10.00 -2.42 7.00
N PRO A 17 -9.14 -3.06 6.20
CA PRO A 17 -8.39 -2.37 5.15
C PRO A 17 -9.33 -1.70 4.15
N ILE A 18 -9.06 -0.43 3.84
CA ILE A 18 -9.76 0.30 2.79
C ILE A 18 -9.11 -0.05 1.44
N ILE A 19 -9.92 -0.45 0.47
CA ILE A 19 -9.44 -0.70 -0.89
C ILE A 19 -9.65 0.58 -1.72
N PRO A 20 -8.57 1.20 -2.23
CA PRO A 20 -8.70 2.39 -3.06
C PRO A 20 -9.39 2.07 -4.40
N PRO A 21 -10.15 3.02 -4.98
CA PRO A 21 -10.87 2.81 -6.23
C PRO A 21 -9.91 2.82 -7.43
N ILE A 22 -9.21 1.71 -7.65
CA ILE A 22 -8.25 1.53 -8.74
C ILE A 22 -8.92 0.74 -9.86
N LYS A 23 -8.93 1.29 -11.07
CA LYS A 23 -9.53 0.61 -12.23
C LYS A 23 -8.82 -0.72 -12.50
N GLY A 24 -9.59 -1.81 -12.49
CA GLY A 24 -9.09 -3.16 -12.78
C GLY A 24 -8.55 -3.93 -11.57
N VAL A 25 -8.46 -3.32 -10.39
CA VAL A 25 -7.85 -3.95 -9.19
C VAL A 25 -8.52 -5.25 -8.78
N ASP A 26 -9.85 -5.32 -8.86
CA ASP A 26 -10.62 -6.52 -8.50
C ASP A 26 -10.39 -7.67 -9.48
N LYS A 27 -10.10 -7.36 -10.76
CA LYS A 27 -9.85 -8.38 -11.80
C LYS A 27 -8.45 -8.96 -11.71
N VAL A 28 -7.48 -8.16 -11.28
CA VAL A 28 -6.08 -8.60 -11.15
C VAL A 28 -5.81 -9.34 -9.85
N GLY A 29 -6.64 -9.10 -8.84
CA GLY A 29 -6.46 -9.57 -7.47
C GLY A 29 -5.41 -8.77 -6.72
N TYR A 30 -5.57 -8.64 -5.40
CA TYR A 30 -4.67 -7.89 -4.53
C TYR A 30 -4.56 -8.57 -3.16
N LEU A 31 -3.55 -8.16 -2.39
CA LEU A 31 -3.40 -8.52 -1.00
C LEU A 31 -3.62 -7.27 -0.14
N THR A 32 -4.04 -7.47 1.10
CA THR A 32 -4.19 -6.42 2.11
C THR A 32 -3.22 -6.71 3.26
N SER A 33 -3.12 -5.78 4.21
CA SER A 33 -2.40 -6.01 5.46
C SER A 33 -2.81 -7.30 6.17
N ASP A 34 -4.05 -7.74 6.01
CA ASP A 34 -4.63 -8.90 6.68
C ASP A 34 -4.32 -10.22 5.96
N THR A 35 -4.00 -10.16 4.66
CA THR A 35 -3.82 -11.35 3.82
C THR A 35 -2.40 -11.54 3.33
N VAL A 36 -1.57 -10.50 3.35
CA VAL A 36 -0.20 -10.53 2.78
C VAL A 36 0.70 -11.56 3.46
N LEU A 37 0.57 -11.78 4.76
CA LEU A 37 1.36 -12.76 5.50
C LEU A 37 0.91 -14.22 5.30
N LYS A 38 -0.18 -14.46 4.54
CA LYS A 38 -0.63 -15.81 4.17
C LYS A 38 0.07 -16.32 2.90
N MET A 39 0.99 -15.55 2.32
CA MET A 39 1.78 -15.98 1.17
C MET A 39 2.77 -17.09 1.57
N ASN A 40 2.83 -18.14 0.76
CA ASN A 40 3.75 -19.27 0.98
C ASN A 40 5.06 -19.15 0.18
N ARG A 41 5.20 -18.11 -0.64
CA ARG A 41 6.36 -17.86 -1.49
C ARG A 41 6.68 -16.37 -1.49
N LEU A 42 7.96 -16.05 -1.39
CA LEU A 42 8.45 -14.68 -1.53
C LEU A 42 8.36 -14.26 -3.00
N PRO A 43 7.71 -13.13 -3.33
CA PRO A 43 7.67 -12.65 -4.71
C PRO A 43 9.01 -12.02 -5.11
N GLU A 44 9.37 -12.11 -6.39
CA GLU A 44 10.55 -11.40 -6.94
C GLU A 44 10.42 -9.88 -6.77
N SER A 45 9.21 -9.35 -6.92
CA SER A 45 8.88 -7.95 -6.69
C SER A 45 7.50 -7.76 -6.10
N ILE A 46 7.31 -6.69 -5.33
CA ILE A 46 6.03 -6.32 -4.73
C ILE A 46 5.82 -4.80 -4.81
N ALA A 47 4.63 -4.41 -5.26
CA ALA A 47 4.18 -3.03 -5.22
C ALA A 47 3.19 -2.85 -4.07
N ILE A 48 3.43 -1.86 -3.21
CA ILE A 48 2.59 -1.51 -2.07
C ILE A 48 1.90 -0.18 -2.37
N VAL A 49 0.57 -0.17 -2.40
CA VAL A 49 -0.22 1.04 -2.63
C VAL A 49 -0.64 1.65 -1.29
N GLY A 50 -0.09 2.83 -1.00
CA GLY A 50 -0.21 3.51 0.29
C GLY A 50 1.17 3.91 0.82
N GLY A 51 1.22 5.00 1.59
CA GLY A 51 2.48 5.55 2.13
C GLY A 51 2.43 5.80 3.65
N GLY A 52 1.68 4.97 4.38
CA GLY A 52 1.59 5.00 5.85
C GLY A 52 2.54 4.00 6.52
N TYR A 53 2.48 3.90 7.85
CA TYR A 53 3.38 3.04 8.63
C TYR A 53 3.31 1.56 8.22
N ILE A 54 2.12 1.03 7.93
CA ILE A 54 1.95 -0.35 7.43
C ILE A 54 2.75 -0.60 6.15
N ALA A 55 2.81 0.41 5.26
CA ALA A 55 3.60 0.30 4.03
C ALA A 55 5.10 0.36 4.31
N ALA A 56 5.53 1.15 5.29
CA ALA A 56 6.93 1.20 5.74
C ALA A 56 7.38 -0.15 6.33
N GLU A 57 6.58 -0.71 7.24
CA GLU A 57 6.84 -1.98 7.92
C GLU A 57 6.92 -3.14 6.92
N TYR A 58 5.88 -3.34 6.12
CA TYR A 58 5.89 -4.41 5.12
C TYR A 58 6.92 -4.15 4.01
N GLY A 59 7.10 -2.89 3.61
CA GLY A 59 8.09 -2.55 2.61
C GLY A 59 9.50 -2.94 3.04
N HIS A 60 9.87 -2.63 4.29
CA HIS A 60 11.16 -3.05 4.83
C HIS A 60 11.23 -4.57 5.01
N PHE A 61 10.18 -5.20 5.56
CA PHE A 61 10.11 -6.65 5.75
C PHE A 61 10.35 -7.43 4.44
N PHE A 62 9.63 -7.08 3.36
CA PHE A 62 9.80 -7.76 2.07
C PHE A 62 11.14 -7.45 1.40
N SER A 63 11.64 -6.22 1.53
CA SER A 63 12.96 -5.87 1.01
C SER A 63 14.07 -6.64 1.73
N ALA A 64 14.01 -6.73 3.06
CA ALA A 64 14.97 -7.49 3.87
C ALA A 64 14.96 -9.00 3.55
N MET A 65 13.81 -9.56 3.16
CA MET A 65 13.72 -10.93 2.68
C MET A 65 14.24 -11.12 1.24
N GLY A 66 14.46 -10.04 0.49
CA GLY A 66 15.04 -10.06 -0.86
C GLY A 66 14.08 -9.70 -2.01
N SER A 67 12.81 -9.33 -1.73
CA SER A 67 11.90 -8.84 -2.78
C SER A 67 12.30 -7.43 -3.24
N LYS A 68 12.17 -7.14 -4.53
CA LYS A 68 12.21 -5.76 -5.03
C LYS A 68 10.91 -5.04 -4.66
N VAL A 69 10.99 -4.09 -3.74
CA VAL A 69 9.82 -3.37 -3.21
C VAL A 69 9.67 -1.98 -3.84
N THR A 70 8.45 -1.64 -4.24
CA THR A 70 8.06 -0.27 -4.61
C THR A 70 6.84 0.17 -3.78
N ILE A 71 6.99 1.23 -3.00
CA ILE A 71 5.90 1.92 -2.30
C ILE A 71 5.37 3.06 -3.20
N ILE A 72 4.05 3.16 -3.33
CA ILE A 72 3.38 4.21 -4.11
C ILE A 72 2.39 4.95 -3.21
N GLY A 73 2.77 6.16 -2.80
CA GLY A 73 2.02 7.02 -1.90
C GLY A 73 1.38 8.22 -2.59
N ARG A 74 0.06 8.38 -2.41
CA ARG A 74 -0.72 9.50 -2.96
C ARG A 74 -0.34 10.88 -2.39
N ASN A 75 0.16 10.93 -1.16
CA ASN A 75 0.49 12.20 -0.50
C ASN A 75 1.89 12.67 -0.91
N PRO A 76 2.16 13.99 -0.93
CA PRO A 76 3.49 14.52 -1.20
C PRO A 76 4.56 14.02 -0.23
N GLN A 77 4.14 13.72 1.01
CA GLN A 77 4.98 13.26 2.10
C GLN A 77 4.75 11.76 2.40
N PHE A 78 5.84 11.02 2.60
CA PHE A 78 5.81 9.65 3.12
C PHE A 78 5.51 9.66 4.62
N LEU A 79 4.75 8.72 5.20
CA LEU A 79 4.34 8.80 6.61
C LEU A 79 3.73 10.18 6.94
N LYS A 80 2.72 10.59 6.15
CA LYS A 80 2.12 11.95 6.20
C LYS A 80 1.54 12.39 7.56
N GLN A 81 1.46 11.49 8.54
CA GLN A 81 0.97 11.79 9.89
C GLN A 81 2.11 12.14 10.86
N GLU A 82 3.36 11.89 10.46
CA GLU A 82 4.55 12.20 11.24
C GLU A 82 5.06 13.61 10.92
N GLU A 83 5.89 14.15 11.82
CA GLU A 83 6.59 15.42 11.60
C GLU A 83 7.43 15.38 10.31
N PRO A 84 7.53 16.50 9.56
CA PRO A 84 8.21 16.55 8.27
C PRO A 84 9.65 16.03 8.30
N GLU A 85 10.42 16.35 9.35
CA GLU A 85 11.81 15.93 9.50
C GLU A 85 11.92 14.42 9.74
N VAL A 86 11.00 13.85 10.53
CA VAL A 86 10.93 12.41 10.81
C VAL A 86 10.55 11.67 9.54
N SER A 87 9.55 12.17 8.82
CA SER A 87 9.12 11.64 7.53
C SER A 87 10.27 11.64 6.50
N ALA A 88 10.98 12.75 6.38
CA ALA A 88 12.09 12.90 5.45
C ALA A 88 13.24 11.94 5.78
N LEU A 89 13.60 11.84 7.07
CA LEU A 89 14.62 10.90 7.54
C LEU A 89 14.20 9.44 7.29
N ALA A 90 12.98 9.07 7.65
CA ALA A 90 12.47 7.72 7.44
C ALA A 90 12.44 7.34 5.96
N LYS A 91 11.97 8.25 5.09
CA LYS A 91 12.00 8.05 3.64
C LYS A 91 13.43 7.82 3.15
N LYS A 92 14.37 8.71 3.52
CA LYS A 92 15.78 8.63 3.11
C LYS A 92 16.43 7.31 3.53
N GLU A 93 16.18 6.85 4.76
CA GLU A 93 16.77 5.60 5.26
C GLU A 93 16.17 4.38 4.58
N LEU A 94 14.84 4.35 4.38
CA LEU A 94 14.16 3.24 3.74
C LEU A 94 14.43 3.16 2.22
N GLU A 95 14.69 4.30 1.55
CA GLU A 95 15.04 4.34 0.13
C GLU A 95 16.37 3.62 -0.20
N LYS A 96 17.19 3.33 0.81
CA LYS A 96 18.39 2.47 0.66
C LYS A 96 18.03 1.02 0.33
N HIS A 97 16.80 0.61 0.60
CA HIS A 97 16.33 -0.77 0.51
C HIS A 97 15.17 -0.96 -0.47
N MET A 98 14.43 0.10 -0.78
CA MET A 98 13.23 0.04 -1.62
C MET A 98 12.98 1.34 -2.38
N THR A 99 12.12 1.31 -3.39
CA THR A 99 11.69 2.53 -4.09
C THR A 99 10.48 3.14 -3.41
N ILE A 100 10.49 4.45 -3.14
CA ILE A 100 9.35 5.16 -2.54
C ILE A 100 8.90 6.32 -3.43
N LEU A 101 7.78 6.14 -4.13
CA LEU A 101 7.15 7.16 -4.95
C LEU A 101 6.13 7.94 -4.10
N THR A 102 6.42 9.19 -3.78
CA THR A 102 5.45 10.11 -3.15
C THR A 102 4.76 10.98 -4.20
N ASN A 103 3.61 11.55 -3.86
CA ASN A 103 2.76 12.32 -4.78
C ASN A 103 2.23 11.52 -6.00
N HIS A 104 2.20 10.19 -5.92
CA HIS A 104 1.76 9.32 -7.01
C HIS A 104 0.47 8.58 -6.64
N GLU A 105 -0.53 8.65 -7.52
CA GLU A 105 -1.80 7.93 -7.36
C GLU A 105 -1.88 6.79 -8.37
N VAL A 106 -2.04 5.56 -7.87
CA VAL A 106 -2.32 4.41 -8.74
C VAL A 106 -3.74 4.54 -9.27
N ARG A 107 -3.88 4.58 -10.61
CA ARG A 107 -5.18 4.75 -11.26
C ARG A 107 -5.67 3.49 -11.95
N GLU A 108 -4.75 2.68 -12.46
CA GLU A 108 -5.07 1.45 -13.18
C GLU A 108 -4.20 0.29 -12.70
N ALA A 109 -4.77 -0.90 -12.70
CA ALA A 109 -4.09 -2.15 -12.44
C ALA A 109 -4.52 -3.18 -13.48
N GLU A 110 -3.56 -3.89 -14.07
CA GLU A 110 -3.80 -4.89 -15.10
C GLU A 110 -2.90 -6.12 -14.94
N LYS A 111 -3.40 -7.28 -15.37
CA LYS A 111 -2.58 -8.48 -15.51
C LYS A 111 -1.83 -8.39 -16.82
N THR A 112 -0.54 -8.65 -16.77
CA THR A 112 0.31 -8.78 -17.96
C THR A 112 0.44 -10.26 -18.34
N SER A 113 1.23 -10.56 -19.36
CA SER A 113 1.67 -11.93 -19.63
C SER A 113 2.39 -12.54 -18.41
N MET A 114 2.30 -13.86 -18.27
CA MET A 114 2.99 -14.67 -17.25
C MET A 114 2.69 -14.27 -15.79
N ASP A 115 1.42 -14.12 -15.41
CA ASP A 115 0.95 -13.87 -14.03
C ASP A 115 1.51 -12.61 -13.32
N LYS A 116 2.22 -11.74 -14.05
CA LYS A 116 2.68 -10.46 -13.54
C LYS A 116 1.54 -9.43 -13.54
N LYS A 117 1.65 -8.45 -12.65
CA LYS A 117 0.71 -7.33 -12.53
C LYS A 117 1.44 -6.04 -12.83
N ARG A 118 0.78 -5.14 -13.54
CA ARG A 118 1.27 -3.80 -13.85
C ARG A 118 0.35 -2.77 -13.23
N LEU A 119 0.93 -1.75 -12.62
CA LEU A 119 0.22 -0.62 -12.03
C LEU A 119 0.56 0.63 -12.82
N VAL A 120 -0.43 1.47 -13.11
CA VAL A 120 -0.19 2.80 -13.68
C VAL A 120 -0.37 3.82 -12.57
N ALA A 121 0.74 4.39 -12.11
CA ALA A 121 0.77 5.46 -11.13
C ALA A 121 0.93 6.81 -11.85
N VAL A 122 0.15 7.80 -11.41
CA VAL A 122 0.17 9.15 -12.00
C VAL A 122 0.61 10.14 -10.93
N ASN A 123 1.68 10.89 -11.21
CA ASN A 123 2.10 12.00 -10.39
C ASN A 123 1.01 13.08 -10.39
N ARG A 124 0.59 13.49 -9.19
CA ARG A 124 -0.57 14.38 -9.00
C ARG A 124 -0.29 15.84 -9.31
N GLU A 125 0.96 16.23 -9.45
CA GLU A 125 1.38 17.60 -9.75
C GLU A 125 1.53 17.82 -11.25
N ASN A 126 2.26 16.94 -11.94
CA ASN A 126 2.59 17.13 -13.37
C ASN A 126 1.88 16.14 -14.31
N GLY A 127 1.12 15.16 -13.79
CA GLY A 127 0.42 14.15 -14.59
C GLY A 127 1.33 13.08 -15.20
N GLU A 128 2.63 13.07 -14.87
CA GLU A 128 3.59 12.09 -15.36
C GLU A 128 3.24 10.67 -14.91
N LYS A 129 3.39 9.71 -15.81
CA LYS A 129 3.07 8.31 -15.55
C LYS A 129 4.32 7.54 -15.14
N ALA A 130 4.25 6.86 -14.01
CA ALA A 130 5.17 5.81 -13.61
C ALA A 130 4.47 4.45 -13.78
N VAL A 131 5.11 3.51 -14.47
CA VAL A 131 4.59 2.18 -14.81
C VAL A 131 5.49 1.10 -14.25
#